data_AF-T0ITT2-F1
#
_entry.id   AF-T0ITT2-F1
#
_cell.length_a   1.000
_cell.length_b   1.000
_cell.length_c   1.000
_cell.angle_alpha   90.00
_cell.angle_beta   90.00
_cell.angle_gamma   90.00
#
_symmetry.space_group_name_H-M   'P 1'
#
loop_
_entity.id
_entity.type
_entity.pdbx_description
1 polymer ?
#
loop_
_entity_poly.entity_id
_entity_poly.type
_entity_poly.pdbx_seq_one_letter_code
_entity_poly.pdbx_strand_id
1 'polypeptide(L)' 'MALSGAALIYAAEPSIAALVAEGRLRVVLEEWGSRGEAFHIYYSSRRQVPSSLRLLIDLIREIRPMGF' A
#
# COMPACT_ATOMS: atom_id res chain seq x y z
N MET A 1 2.81 4.32 18.86
CA MET A 1 1.56 4.94 19.37
C MET A 1 0.35 4.04 19.14
N ALA A 2 -0.07 3.74 17.90
CA ALA A 2 -1.20 2.82 17.66
C ALA A 2 -0.94 1.40 18.22
N LEU A 3 0.23 0.82 17.95
CA LEU A 3 0.66 -0.47 18.54
C LEU A 3 0.82 -0.44 20.07
N SER A 4 0.87 0.75 20.67
CA SER A 4 0.94 0.94 22.12
C SER A 4 -0.46 1.15 22.72
N GLY A 5 -1.52 1.08 21.92
CA GLY A 5 -2.91 1.28 22.35
C GLY A 5 -3.33 2.74 22.57
N ALA A 6 -2.51 3.71 22.19
CA ALA A 6 -2.72 5.12 22.55
C ALA A 6 -3.21 6.02 21.40
N ALA A 7 -3.47 5.47 20.21
CA ALA A 7 -3.88 6.26 19.05
C ALA A 7 -4.65 5.43 18.01
N LEU A 8 -5.51 6.11 17.26
CA LEU A 8 -6.03 5.65 15.98
C LEU A 8 -5.13 6.19 14.86
N ILE A 9 -4.92 5.39 13.82
CA ILE A 9 -4.19 5.79 12.62
C ILE A 9 -5.04 5.51 11.39
N TYR A 10 -4.87 6.35 10.37
CA TYR A 10 -5.38 6.10 9.03
C TYR A 10 -4.19 5.70 8.16
N ALA A 11 -4.21 4.49 7.61
CA ALA A 11 -3.10 3.90 6.88
C ALA A 11 -3.60 3.06 5.71
N ALA A 12 -2.73 2.82 4.73
CA ALA A 12 -3.03 1.89 3.64
C ALA A 12 -3.14 0.47 4.19
N GLU A 13 -4.22 -0.23 3.86
CA GLU A 13 -4.52 -1.59 4.35
C GLU A 13 -3.31 -2.56 4.21
N PRO A 14 -2.63 -2.66 3.06
CA PRO A 14 -1.51 -3.60 2.88
C PRO A 14 -0.34 -3.34 3.83
N SER A 15 -0.13 -2.08 4.25
CA SER A 15 0.95 -1.71 5.15
C SER A 15 0.72 -2.17 6.60
N ILE A 16 -0.53 -2.45 6.98
CA ILE A 16 -0.91 -2.88 8.32
C ILE A 16 -1.54 -4.28 8.36
N ALA A 17 -1.76 -4.92 7.21
CA ALA A 17 -2.46 -6.19 7.09
C ALA A 17 -1.86 -7.28 7.99
N ALA A 18 -0.52 -7.41 8.03
CA ALA A 18 0.16 -8.36 8.90
C ALA A 18 -0.12 -8.09 10.40
N LEU A 19 -0.09 -6.82 10.81
CA LEU A 19 -0.34 -6.43 12.20
C LEU A 19 -1.80 -6.69 12.62
N VAL A 20 -2.74 -6.53 11.68
CA VAL A 20 -4.16 -6.88 11.91
C VAL A 20 -4.34 -8.39 11.98
N ALA A 21 -3.72 -9.15 11.08
CA ALA A 21 -3.76 -10.62 11.09
C ALA A 21 -3.14 -11.21 12.37
N GLU A 22 -2.08 -10.60 12.89
CA GLU A 22 -1.44 -10.93 14.16
C GLU A 22 -2.26 -10.47 15.39
N GLY A 23 -3.37 -9.75 15.20
CA GLY A 23 -4.21 -9.22 16.29
C GLY A 23 -3.59 -8.05 17.06
N ARG A 24 -2.48 -7.49 16.57
CA ARG A 24 -1.76 -6.36 17.18
C ARG A 24 -2.39 -5.02 16.85
N LEU A 25 -3.14 -4.96 15.75
CA LEU A 25 -4.03 -3.86 15.38
C LEU A 25 -5.44 -4.41 15.12
N ARG A 26 -6.44 -3.54 15.28
CA ARG A 26 -7.82 -3.83 14.93
C ARG A 26 -8.33 -2.72 14.02
N VAL A 27 -9.00 -3.11 12.94
CA VAL A 27 -9.70 -2.16 12.07
C VAL A 27 -10.93 -1.64 12.81
N VAL A 28 -11.13 -0.33 12.77
CA VAL A 28 -12.28 0.35 13.35
C VAL A 28 -12.82 1.36 12.33
N LEU A 29 -14.11 1.70 12.43
CA LEU A 29 -14.77 2.65 11.52
C LEU A 29 -14.67 2.22 10.04
N GLU A 30 -14.87 0.95 9.73
CA GLU A 30 -14.73 0.39 8.37
C GLU A 30 -15.52 1.16 7.30
N GLU A 31 -16.71 1.65 7.64
CA GLU A 31 -17.58 2.44 6.76
C GLU A 31 -16.99 3.81 6.37
N TRP A 32 -15.97 4.28 7.07
CA TRP A 32 -15.34 5.59 6.85
C TRP A 32 -14.02 5.49 6.07
N GLY A 33 -13.63 4.28 5.66
CA GLY A 33 -12.44 4.08 4.82
C GLY A 33 -12.62 4.67 3.42
N SER A 34 -11.61 5.37 2.91
CA SER A 34 -11.58 5.71 1.49
C SER A 34 -11.21 4.46 0.70
N ARG A 35 -11.99 4.16 -0.34
CA ARG A 35 -11.59 3.16 -1.35
C ARG A 35 -10.38 3.59 -2.19
N GLY A 36 -9.95 4.85 -2.06
CA GLY A 36 -8.74 5.39 -2.66
C GLY A 36 -8.72 5.32 -4.20
N GLU A 37 -7.71 5.96 -4.79
CA GLU A 37 -7.26 5.60 -6.13
C GLU A 37 -6.05 4.69 -6.01
N ALA A 38 -5.78 3.91 -7.06
CA ALA A 38 -4.63 3.04 -7.12
C ALA A 38 -3.31 3.82 -7.00
N PHE A 39 -2.26 3.17 -6.51
CA PHE A 39 -0.92 3.78 -6.46
C PHE A 39 -0.33 3.94 -7.88
N HIS A 40 0.30 5.08 -8.14
CA HIS A 40 0.91 5.40 -9.43
C HIS A 40 2.44 5.45 -9.36
N ILE A 41 3.10 4.91 -10.38
CA ILE A 41 4.56 4.99 -10.56
C ILE A 41 4.89 6.14 -11.52
N TYR A 42 5.65 7.12 -11.05
CA TYR A 42 6.08 8.28 -11.83
C TYR A 42 7.53 8.12 -12.30
N TYR A 43 7.78 8.37 -13.58
CA TYR A 43 9.12 8.32 -14.19
C TYR A 43 9.20 9.24 -15.42
N SER A 44 10.41 9.66 -15.78
CA SER A 44 10.65 10.81 -16.67
C SER A 44 10.07 10.69 -18.09
N SER A 45 9.96 9.49 -18.66
CA SER A 45 9.45 9.29 -20.02
C SER A 45 8.81 7.92 -20.18
N ARG A 46 7.58 7.89 -20.74
CA ARG A 46 6.90 6.65 -21.15
C ARG A 46 7.38 6.10 -22.50
N ARG A 47 8.10 6.90 -23.28
CA ARG A 47 8.56 6.52 -24.63
C ARG A 47 9.90 5.79 -24.62
N GLN A 48 10.80 6.20 -23.73
CA GLN A 48 12.14 5.62 -23.61
C GLN A 48 12.37 5.15 -22.17
N VAL A 49 11.76 4.01 -21.84
CA VAL A 49 11.93 3.37 -20.52
C VAL A 49 13.14 2.44 -20.57
N PRO A 50 14.19 2.67 -19.76
CA PRO A 50 15.31 1.75 -19.66
C PRO A 50 14.85 0.34 -19.28
N SER A 51 15.48 -0.70 -19.83
CA SER A 51 15.07 -2.09 -19.61
C SER A 51 15.00 -2.49 -18.13
N SER A 52 15.93 -2.01 -17.32
CA SER A 52 15.95 -2.24 -15.87
C SER A 52 14.74 -1.63 -15.15
N LEU A 53 14.35 -0.41 -15.52
CA LEU A 53 13.17 0.25 -14.96
C LEU A 53 11.89 -0.47 -15.37
N ARG A 54 11.81 -0.94 -16.62
CA ARG A 54 10.66 -1.73 -17.08
C ARG A 54 10.50 -3.01 -16.26
N LEU A 55 11.57 -3.78 -16.07
CA LEU A 55 11.55 -5.01 -15.26
C LEU A 55 11.13 -4.74 -13.81
N LEU A 56 11.60 -3.64 -13.22
CA LEU A 56 11.17 -3.24 -11.88
C LEU A 56 9.67 -2.91 -11.84
N ILE A 57 9.17 -2.15 -12.81
CA ILE A 57 7.74 -1.82 -12.92
C ILE A 57 6.91 -3.10 -13.06
N ASP A 58 7.36 -4.03 -13.90
CA ASP A 58 6.67 -5.31 -14.12
C ASP A 58 6.62 -6.14 -12.83
N LEU A 59 7.74 -6.24 -12.11
CA LEU A 59 7.79 -6.91 -10.81
C LEU A 59 6.85 -6.26 -9.79
N ILE A 60 6.84 -4.93 -9.68
CA ILE A 60 5.94 -4.21 -8.75
C ILE A 60 4.47 -4.50 -9.08
N ARG A 61 4.12 -4.56 -10.37
CA ARG A 61 2.76 -4.88 -10.85
C ARG A 61 2.38 -6.34 -10.61
N GLU A 62 3.35 -7.24 -10.62
CA GLU A 62 3.16 -8.66 -10.33
C GLU A 62 2.89 -8.88 -8.84
N ILE A 63 3.76 -8.37 -7.96
CA ILE A 63 3.66 -8.61 -6.51
C ILE A 63 2.61 -7.75 -5.82
N ARG A 64 2.19 -6.63 -6.43
CA ARG A 64 1.16 -5.70 -5.93
C ARG A 64 1.31 -5.36 -4.44
N PRO A 65 2.43 -4.74 -4.03
CA PRO A 65 2.77 -4.61 -2.62
C PRO A 65 1.82 -3.69 -1.84
N MET A 66 1.08 -2.82 -2.54
CA MET A 66 0.17 -1.83 -1.98
C MET A 66 -1.29 -2.04 -2.40
N GLY A 67 -1.68 -3.25 -2.80
CA GLY A 67 -3.06 -3.55 -3.18
C GLY A 67 -3.43 -3.00 -4.57
N PHE A 68 -4.72 -2.98 -4.90
CA PHE A 68 -5.28 -2.61 -6.20
C PHE A 68 -6.09 -1.32 -6.13
#